data_AF-A0A7K2MI91-F1
#
_entry.id   AF-A0A7K2MI91-F1
#
_cell.length_a   1.000
_cell.length_b   1.000
_cell.length_c   1.000
_cell.angle_alpha   90.00
_cell.angle_beta   90.00
_cell.angle_gamma   90.00
#
_symmetry.space_group_name_H-M   'P 1'
#
loop_
_entity.id
_entity.type
_entity.pdbx_description
1 polymer ?
#
loop_
_entity_poly.entity_id
_entity_poly.type
_entity_poly.pdbx_seq_one_letter_code
_entity_poly.pdbx_strand_id
1 'polypeptide(L)'
;LADRDPLLHARPAASGATALLLYGEVQMEVLAATLAEEFGIEAEFAPGRVRLLERPAGTGEAAQEMPWLDHTRYWATIGLRVEPGPYGSGGVFGYETELGALPRAFHQAVEETVHAALA
;
A
#
# COMPACT_ATOMS: atom_id res chain seq x y z
N LEU A 1 -3.10 -8.07 -24.63
CA LEU A 1 -1.72 -8.54 -24.29
C LEU A 1 -1.67 -9.07 -22.87
N ALA A 2 -2.07 -8.30 -21.84
CA ALA A 2 -2.15 -8.78 -20.45
C ALA A 2 -2.99 -10.06 -20.27
N ASP A 3 -4.11 -10.22 -20.99
CA ASP A 3 -4.90 -11.46 -20.91
C ASP A 3 -4.19 -12.72 -21.47
N ARG A 4 -3.13 -12.52 -22.27
CA ARG A 4 -2.34 -13.60 -22.89
C ARG A 4 -1.08 -13.93 -22.09
N ASP A 5 -0.57 -12.99 -21.31
CA ASP A 5 0.62 -13.16 -20.47
C ASP A 5 0.27 -12.84 -19.01
N PRO A 6 0.12 -13.87 -18.13
CA PRO A 6 -0.24 -13.66 -16.73
C PRO A 6 0.81 -12.87 -15.93
N LEU A 7 2.03 -12.69 -16.48
CA LEU A 7 3.10 -11.90 -15.87
C LEU A 7 3.07 -10.43 -16.31
N LEU A 8 2.24 -10.07 -17.29
CA LEU A 8 2.05 -8.69 -17.75
C LEU A 8 0.80 -8.11 -17.09
N HIS A 9 0.98 -7.16 -16.16
CA HIS A 9 -0.14 -6.38 -15.64
C HIS A 9 -0.08 -4.95 -16.15
N ALA A 10 -1.22 -4.46 -16.65
CA ALA A 10 -1.36 -3.10 -17.14
C ALA A 10 -2.50 -2.39 -16.39
N ARG A 11 -2.28 -1.15 -15.99
CA ARG A 11 -3.32 -0.30 -15.40
C ARG A 11 -3.18 1.16 -15.83
N PRO A 12 -4.27 1.93 -15.91
CA PRO A 12 -4.16 3.36 -16.11
C PRO A 12 -3.44 4.03 -14.94
N ALA A 13 -2.55 4.97 -15.25
CA ALA A 13 -1.90 5.85 -14.29
C ALA A 13 -2.62 7.20 -14.22
N ALA A 14 -2.51 7.89 -13.09
CA ALA A 14 -3.13 9.21 -12.89
C ALA A 14 -2.60 10.28 -13.88
N SER A 15 -1.39 10.08 -14.42
CA SER A 15 -0.79 10.94 -15.44
C SER A 15 -1.42 10.81 -16.83
N GLY A 16 -2.36 9.87 -17.02
CA GLY A 16 -2.89 9.49 -18.33
C GLY A 16 -2.04 8.46 -19.08
N ALA A 17 -0.87 8.09 -18.55
CA ALA A 17 -0.05 7.00 -19.08
C ALA A 17 -0.60 5.62 -18.65
N THR A 18 -0.02 4.56 -19.20
CA THR A 18 -0.27 3.17 -18.74
C THR A 18 0.89 2.72 -17.87
N ALA A 19 0.60 2.34 -16.63
CA ALA A 19 1.57 1.71 -15.75
C ALA A 19 1.61 0.20 -16.02
N LEU A 20 2.82 -0.33 -16.17
CA LEU A 20 3.07 -1.74 -16.43
C LEU A 20 3.83 -2.35 -15.25
N LEU A 21 3.41 -3.55 -14.85
CA LEU A 21 4.22 -4.44 -14.03
C LEU A 21 4.78 -5.52 -14.94
N LEU A 22 6.11 -5.54 -15.03
CA LEU A 22 6.90 -6.49 -15.81
C LEU A 22 7.84 -7.24 -14.86
N TYR A 23 8.22 -8.45 -15.24
CA TYR A 23 9.14 -9.29 -14.45
C TYR A 23 10.61 -9.11 -14.87
N GLY A 24 10.87 -8.50 -16.03
CA GLY A 24 12.22 -8.17 -16.46
C GLY A 24 12.24 -7.13 -17.56
N GLU A 25 13.36 -6.41 -17.68
CA GLU A 25 13.50 -5.33 -18.68
C GLU A 25 13.43 -5.83 -20.12
N VAL A 26 13.87 -7.07 -20.38
CA VAL A 26 13.75 -7.71 -21.70
C VAL A 26 12.28 -7.81 -22.15
N GLN A 27 11.33 -7.98 -21.23
CA GLN A 27 9.90 -8.02 -21.60
C GLN A 27 9.41 -6.69 -22.17
N MET A 28 10.03 -5.57 -21.80
CA MET A 28 9.66 -4.24 -22.30
C MET A 28 9.98 -4.11 -23.79
N GLU A 29 11.15 -4.61 -24.24
CA GLU A 29 11.56 -4.59 -25.65
C GLU A 29 10.64 -5.46 -26.51
N VAL A 30 10.31 -6.66 -26.02
CA VAL A 30 9.37 -7.57 -26.71
C VAL A 30 7.98 -6.94 -26.80
N LEU A 31 7.52 -6.28 -25.73
CA LEU A 31 6.22 -5.59 -25.73
C LEU A 31 6.20 -4.44 -26.73
N ALA A 32 7.28 -3.65 -26.82
CA ALA A 32 7.40 -2.57 -27.79
C ALA A 32 7.30 -3.10 -29.23
N ALA A 33 8.08 -4.15 -29.56
CA ALA A 33 8.05 -4.78 -30.87
C ALA A 33 6.65 -5.34 -31.19
N THR A 34 6.03 -6.03 -30.23
CA THR A 34 4.67 -6.60 -30.41
C THR A 34 3.64 -5.50 -30.68
N LEU A 35 3.70 -4.38 -29.95
CA LEU A 35 2.79 -3.25 -30.14
C LEU A 35 2.95 -2.62 -31.53
N ALA A 36 4.18 -2.44 -32.00
CA ALA A 36 4.45 -1.87 -33.31
C ALA A 36 4.05 -2.83 -34.44
N GLU A 37 4.47 -4.09 -34.38
CA GLU A 37 4.30 -5.08 -35.44
C GLU A 37 2.86 -5.60 -35.56
N GLU A 38 2.21 -5.94 -34.44
CA GLU A 38 0.87 -6.54 -34.46
C GLU A 38 -0.26 -5.51 -34.38
N PHE A 39 -0.01 -4.35 -33.76
CA PHE A 39 -1.06 -3.37 -33.48
C PHE A 39 -0.81 -2.00 -34.13
N GLY A 40 0.37 -1.76 -34.72
CA GLY A 40 0.74 -0.46 -35.30
C GLY A 40 0.83 0.65 -34.25
N ILE A 41 1.10 0.31 -32.98
CA ILE A 41 1.19 1.24 -31.86
C ILE A 41 2.66 1.45 -31.53
N GLU A 42 3.16 2.65 -31.83
CA GLU A 42 4.47 3.11 -31.36
C GLU A 42 4.36 3.55 -29.88
N ALA A 43 5.07 2.85 -28.99
CA ALA A 43 5.03 3.10 -27.56
C ALA A 43 6.40 3.56 -27.04
N GLU A 44 6.40 4.66 -26.27
CA GLU A 44 7.58 5.13 -25.56
C GLU A 44 7.53 4.65 -24.11
N PHE A 45 8.59 3.98 -23.66
CA PHE A 45 8.71 3.45 -22.31
C PHE A 45 9.72 4.26 -21.50
N ALA A 46 9.34 4.65 -20.28
CA ALA A 46 10.29 5.12 -19.29
C ALA A 46 11.14 3.95 -18.75
N PRO A 47 12.37 4.20 -18.25
CA PRO A 47 13.19 3.16 -17.64
C PRO A 47 12.45 2.40 -16.53
N GLY A 48 12.65 1.09 -16.52
CA GLY A 48 12.11 0.20 -15.50
C GLY A 48 12.52 0.65 -14.09
N ARG A 49 11.61 0.48 -13.12
CA ARG A 49 11.90 0.72 -11.70
C ARG A 49 11.42 -0.46 -10.89
N VAL A 50 12.24 -0.87 -9.91
CA VAL A 50 11.86 -1.93 -8.98
C VAL A 50 10.85 -1.38 -7.98
N ARG A 51 9.74 -2.11 -7.78
CA ARG A 51 8.79 -1.81 -6.70
C ARG A 51 9.39 -2.26 -5.38
N LEU A 52 9.71 -1.31 -4.52
CA LEU A 52 10.19 -1.57 -3.16
C LEU A 52 8.99 -1.70 -2.21
N LEU A 53 9.15 -2.54 -1.18
CA LEU A 53 8.24 -2.57 -0.02
C LEU A 53 9.01 -2.07 1.19
N GLU A 54 8.41 -1.12 1.91
CA GLU A 54 8.98 -0.57 3.13
C GLU A 54 8.60 -1.42 4.35
N ARG A 55 9.49 -1.45 5.34
CA ARG A 55 9.26 -2.13 6.62
C ARG A 55 9.86 -1.31 7.75
N PRO A 56 9.26 -1.35 8.95
CA PRO A 56 9.88 -0.77 10.14
C PRO A 56 11.28 -1.35 10.36
N ALA A 57 12.28 -0.49 10.56
CA ALA A 57 13.64 -0.91 10.91
C ALA A 57 13.76 -1.32 12.39
N GLY A 58 12.78 -0.95 13.22
CA GLY A 58 12.70 -1.21 14.65
C GLY A 58 11.33 -0.85 15.19
N THR A 59 11.16 -0.95 16.50
CA THR A 59 9.89 -0.64 17.18
C THR A 59 9.74 0.87 17.37
N GLY A 60 8.55 1.39 17.06
CA GLY A 60 8.19 2.78 17.27
C GLY A 60 6.80 2.91 17.89
N GLU A 61 6.62 3.95 18.70
CA GLU A 61 5.37 4.23 19.42
C GLU A 61 5.00 5.70 19.28
N ALA A 62 3.71 5.97 19.12
CA ALA A 62 3.17 7.32 19.14
C ALA A 62 1.74 7.33 19.71
N ALA A 63 1.38 8.39 20.40
CA ALA A 63 0.04 8.58 20.92
C ALA A 63 -0.49 9.98 20.60
N GLN A 64 -1.77 10.03 20.25
CA GLN A 64 -2.55 11.25 20.09
C GLN A 64 -3.55 11.31 21.24
N GLU A 65 -3.33 12.23 22.17
CA GLU A 65 -4.21 12.41 23.32
C GLU A 65 -5.46 13.20 22.96
N MET A 66 -6.59 12.83 23.57
CA MET A 66 -7.78 13.67 23.60
C MET A 66 -7.54 14.81 24.59
N PRO A 67 -7.42 16.08 24.15
CA PRO A 67 -7.21 17.18 25.06
C PRO A 67 -8.48 17.36 25.90
N TRP A 68 -8.33 17.26 27.22
CA TRP A 68 -9.46 17.32 28.15
C TRP A 68 -10.25 18.63 28.07
N LEU A 69 -9.65 19.69 27.53
CA LEU A 69 -10.26 21.02 27.34
C LEU A 69 -10.93 21.22 25.97
N ASP A 70 -10.68 20.33 25.00
CA ASP A 70 -11.08 20.51 23.61
C ASP A 70 -12.21 19.52 23.27
N HIS A 71 -13.35 19.70 23.96
CA HIS A 71 -14.52 18.80 23.96
C HIS A 71 -15.25 18.64 22.61
N THR A 72 -14.70 19.18 21.52
CA THR A 72 -15.40 19.27 20.23
C THR A 72 -14.71 18.55 19.08
N ARG A 73 -13.44 18.11 19.22
CA ARG A 73 -12.65 17.61 18.08
C ARG A 73 -12.22 16.15 18.14
N TYR A 74 -11.95 15.61 19.33
CA TYR A 74 -11.47 14.24 19.50
C TYR A 74 -12.25 13.56 20.63
N TRP A 75 -12.62 12.28 20.44
CA TRP A 75 -13.45 11.51 21.38
C TRP A 75 -12.71 10.36 22.07
N ALA A 76 -11.43 10.15 21.74
CA ALA A 76 -10.59 9.09 22.30
C ALA A 76 -9.11 9.48 22.22
N THR A 77 -8.34 9.04 23.22
CA THR A 77 -6.88 8.97 23.14
C THR A 77 -6.52 7.67 22.42
N ILE A 78 -5.66 7.74 21.40
CA ILE A 78 -5.22 6.59 20.62
C ILE A 78 -3.69 6.53 20.67
N GLY A 79 -3.15 5.40 21.12
CA GLY A 79 -1.74 5.05 21.04
C GLY A 79 -1.54 3.87 20.09
N LEU A 80 -0.48 3.92 19.28
CA LEU A 80 -0.08 2.84 18.38
C LEU A 80 1.38 2.48 18.61
N ARG A 81 1.66 1.17 18.64
CA ARG A 81 2.99 0.58 18.64
C ARG A 81 3.17 -0.21 17.35
N VAL A 82 4.24 0.05 16.62
CA VAL A 82 4.57 -0.62 15.36
C VAL A 82 5.93 -1.27 15.49
N GLU A 83 6.01 -2.57 15.21
CA GLU A 83 7.24 -3.35 15.31
C GLU A 83 7.47 -4.20 14.04
N PRO A 84 8.73 -4.52 13.71
CA PRO A 84 9.03 -5.37 12.57
C PRO A 84 8.55 -6.81 12.82
N GLY A 85 7.57 -7.26 12.04
CA GLY A 85 7.18 -8.67 11.97
C GLY A 85 8.16 -9.53 11.17
N PRO A 86 8.01 -10.88 11.16
CA PRO A 86 8.80 -11.77 10.31
C PRO A 86 8.72 -11.41 8.81
N TYR A 87 9.74 -11.80 8.03
CA TYR A 87 9.68 -11.62 6.58
C TYR A 87 8.48 -12.35 5.98
N GLY A 88 7.68 -11.65 5.17
CA GLY A 88 6.50 -12.22 4.52
C GLY A 88 5.28 -12.41 5.42
N SER A 89 5.30 -11.95 6.67
CA SER A 89 4.15 -12.08 7.58
C SER A 89 2.94 -11.21 7.21
N GLY A 90 3.14 -10.18 6.38
CA GLY A 90 2.16 -9.12 6.18
C GLY A 90 2.01 -8.22 7.42
N GLY A 91 1.03 -7.31 7.38
CA GLY A 91 0.65 -6.47 8.50
C GLY A 91 -0.39 -7.17 9.39
N VAL A 92 -0.11 -7.27 10.69
CA VAL A 92 -1.01 -7.84 11.70
C VAL A 92 -1.37 -6.76 12.70
N PHE A 93 -2.63 -6.68 13.10
CA PHE A 93 -3.12 -5.75 14.11
C PHE A 93 -3.39 -6.48 15.43
N GLY A 94 -2.98 -5.86 16.54
CA GLY A 94 -3.15 -6.41 17.89
C GLY A 94 -3.65 -5.33 18.85
N TYR A 95 -4.35 -5.76 19.90
CA TYR A 95 -4.91 -4.87 20.91
C TYR A 95 -4.09 -4.92 22.20
N GLU A 96 -3.38 -3.84 22.51
CA GLU A 96 -2.67 -3.64 23.78
C GLU A 96 -3.46 -2.70 24.69
N THR A 97 -4.72 -3.04 24.93
CA THR A 97 -5.64 -2.22 25.71
C THR A 97 -6.58 -3.10 26.52
N GLU A 98 -7.11 -2.56 27.62
CA GLU A 98 -8.04 -3.28 28.49
C GLU A 98 -9.42 -3.42 27.85
N LEU A 99 -10.10 -4.54 28.14
CA LEU A 99 -11.48 -4.74 27.71
C LEU A 99 -12.38 -3.65 28.30
N GLY A 100 -13.01 -2.85 27.43
CA GLY A 100 -13.88 -1.74 27.82
C GLY A 100 -13.22 -0.36 27.79
N ALA A 101 -11.94 -0.27 27.42
CA ALA A 101 -11.25 1.02 27.26
C ALA A 101 -11.89 1.90 26.18
N LEU A 102 -12.43 1.30 25.12
CA LEU A 102 -13.18 1.98 24.07
C LEU A 102 -14.39 1.15 23.61
N PRO A 103 -15.47 1.79 23.15
CA PRO A 103 -16.56 1.08 22.48
C PRO A 103 -16.04 0.33 21.24
N ARG A 104 -16.64 -0.84 20.94
CA ARG A 104 -16.24 -1.69 19.80
C ARG A 104 -16.11 -0.96 18.47
N ALA A 105 -17.01 0.00 18.20
CA ALA A 105 -16.98 0.78 16.97
C ALA A 105 -15.66 1.58 16.80
N PHE A 106 -15.08 2.08 17.90
CA PHE A 106 -13.79 2.77 17.86
C PHE A 106 -12.64 1.80 17.61
N HIS A 107 -12.65 0.62 18.23
CA HIS A 107 -11.64 -0.41 17.94
C HIS A 107 -11.62 -0.78 16.45
N GLN A 108 -12.80 -1.03 15.87
CA GLN A 108 -12.93 -1.33 14.46
C GLN A 108 -12.43 -0.19 13.56
N ALA A 109 -12.83 1.06 13.85
CA ALA A 109 -12.42 2.21 13.06
C ALA A 109 -10.90 2.43 13.09
N VAL A 110 -10.25 2.19 14.24
CA VAL A 110 -8.79 2.27 14.38
C VAL A 110 -8.10 1.19 13.54
N GLU A 111 -8.53 -0.07 13.67
CA GLU A 111 -7.94 -1.19 12.93
C GLU A 111 -8.06 -1.00 11.40
N GLU A 112 -9.26 -0.65 10.92
CA GLU A 112 -9.50 -0.39 9.49
C GLU A 112 -8.63 0.75 8.96
N THR A 113 -8.48 1.82 9.74
CA THR A 113 -7.67 2.99 9.37
C THR A 113 -6.17 2.64 9.34
N VAL A 114 -5.69 1.83 10.29
CA VAL A 114 -4.30 1.35 10.29
C VAL A 114 -4.02 0.52 9.04
N HIS A 115 -4.91 -0.40 8.67
CA HIS A 115 -4.76 -1.18 7.44
C HIS A 115 -4.82 -0.30 6.19
N ALA A 116 -5.72 0.67 6.12
CA ALA A 116 -5.83 1.58 4.99
C ALA A 116 -4.61 2.50 4.83
N ALA A 117 -4.00 2.94 5.93
CA ALA A 117 -2.82 3.81 5.90
C ALA A 117 -1.53 3.08 5.49
N LEU A 118 -1.51 1.74 5.57
CA LEU A 118 -0.37 0.90 5.22
C LEU A 118 -0.49 0.22 3.84
N ALA A 119 -1.62 0.42 3.13
CA ALA A 119 -1.91 -0.18 1.83
C ALA A 119 -1.41 0.67 0.65
#